data_AF-A0A4Q6GK48-F1
#
_entry.id   AF-A0A4Q6GK48-F1
#
_cell.length_a   1.000
_cell.length_b   1.000
_cell.length_c   1.000
_cell.angle_alpha   90.00
_cell.angle_beta   90.00
_cell.angle_gamma   90.00
#
_symmetry.space_group_name_H-M   'P 1'
#
loop_
_entity.id
_entity.type
_entity.pdbx_description
1 polymer ?
#
loop_
_entity_poly.entity_id
_entity_poly.type
_entity_poly.pdbx_seq_one_letter_code
_entity_poly.pdbx_strand_id
1 'polypeptide(L)' 'MSQSNDSAACSPATAAVRAGIDRDPAHGAVTPPIVLSSNFSFDGFGNKRQYDYTRSGNPTRDLLGEALAEL' A
#
# COMPACT_ATOMS: atom_id res chain seq x y z
N MET A 1 28.75 -18.71 -13.45
CA MET A 1 27.32 -18.32 -13.45
C MET A 1 26.82 -18.20 -12.01
N SER A 2 26.71 -16.98 -11.48
CA SER A 2 25.66 -16.58 -10.53
C SER A 2 25.85 -15.08 -10.29
N GLN A 3 25.25 -14.26 -11.15
CA GLN A 3 25.08 -12.85 -10.84
C GLN A 3 23.88 -12.76 -9.89
N SER A 4 24.13 -12.46 -8.62
CA SER A 4 23.10 -12.03 -7.67
C SER A 4 22.53 -10.71 -8.17
N ASN A 5 21.33 -10.76 -8.72
CA ASN A 5 20.64 -9.61 -9.26
C ASN A 5 20.08 -8.79 -8.09
N ASP A 6 20.92 -7.99 -7.44
CA ASP A 6 20.46 -6.86 -6.64
C ASP A 6 19.86 -5.86 -7.63
N SER A 7 18.55 -5.97 -7.88
CA SER A 7 17.79 -4.84 -8.44
C SER A 7 18.08 -3.66 -7.53
N ALA A 8 18.89 -2.71 -8.01
CA ALA A 8 19.36 -1.59 -7.20
C ALA A 8 18.17 -0.95 -6.48
N ALA A 9 18.12 -1.11 -5.15
CA ALA A 9 17.13 -0.45 -4.33
C ALA A 9 17.18 1.06 -4.65
N CYS A 10 16.03 1.67 -4.89
CA CYS A 10 16.01 3.08 -5.24
C CYS A 10 16.52 3.91 -4.06
N SER A 11 17.07 5.11 -4.32
CA SER A 11 17.56 5.96 -3.23
C SER A 11 16.43 6.28 -2.23
N PRO A 12 16.72 6.51 -0.94
CA PRO A 12 15.69 6.83 0.05
C PRO A 12 14.80 8.02 -0.34
N ALA A 13 15.39 9.03 -1.00
CA ALA A 13 14.63 10.15 -1.57
C ALA A 13 13.64 9.70 -2.65
N THR A 14 14.03 8.76 -3.50
CA THR A 14 13.15 8.20 -4.53
C THR A 14 12.03 7.36 -3.91
N ALA A 15 12.35 6.54 -2.89
CA ALA A 15 11.35 5.75 -2.16
C ALA A 15 10.30 6.66 -1.52
N ALA A 16 10.74 7.70 -0.80
CA ALA A 16 9.85 8.67 -0.17
C ALA A 16 8.95 9.39 -1.19
N VAL A 17 9.50 9.87 -2.32
CA VAL A 17 8.73 10.60 -3.35
C VAL A 17 7.75 9.69 -4.08
N ARG A 18 8.07 8.40 -4.25
CA ARG A 18 7.22 7.44 -4.98
C ARG A 18 6.29 6.63 -4.08
N ALA A 19 6.30 6.85 -2.77
CA ALA A 19 5.42 6.17 -1.84
C ALA A 19 3.95 6.35 -2.25
N GLY A 20 3.27 5.24 -2.55
CA GLY A 20 1.87 5.24 -2.99
C GLY A 20 1.61 5.69 -4.43
N ILE A 21 2.62 6.12 -5.20
CA ILE A 21 2.44 6.53 -6.59
C ILE A 21 2.13 5.31 -7.48
N ASP A 22 1.07 5.43 -8.29
CA ASP A 22 0.61 4.40 -9.24
C ASP A 22 0.29 3.06 -8.55
N ARG A 23 -0.29 3.12 -7.34
CA ARG A 23 -0.67 1.96 -6.54
C ARG A 23 -2.17 1.81 -6.31
N ASP A 24 -3.00 2.51 -7.08
CA ASP A 24 -4.46 2.35 -7.02
C ASP A 24 -4.95 1.25 -7.98
N PRO A 25 -5.37 0.08 -7.47
CA PRO A 25 -5.84 -1.02 -8.32
C PRO A 25 -7.23 -0.78 -8.91
N ALA A 26 -8.02 0.17 -8.41
CA ALA A 26 -9.38 0.38 -8.87
C ALA A 26 -9.41 1.20 -10.18
N HIS A 27 -8.63 2.28 -10.24
CA HIS A 27 -8.69 3.24 -11.34
C HIS A 27 -7.33 3.63 -11.91
N GLY A 28 -6.22 3.11 -11.37
CA GLY A 28 -4.87 3.51 -11.82
C GLY A 28 -4.57 4.96 -11.50
N ALA A 29 -5.11 5.49 -10.41
CA ALA A 29 -4.79 6.84 -9.97
C ALA A 29 -3.29 6.97 -9.65
N VAL A 30 -2.64 7.98 -10.25
CA VAL A 30 -1.23 8.28 -10.01
C VAL A 30 -0.99 8.59 -8.53
N THR A 31 -1.87 9.37 -7.91
CA THR A 31 -1.86 9.63 -6.47
C THR A 31 -2.85 8.71 -5.77
N PRO A 32 -2.51 8.14 -4.59
CA PRO A 32 -3.39 7.19 -3.92
C PRO A 32 -4.68 7.87 -3.44
N PRO A 33 -5.86 7.24 -3.62
CA PRO A 33 -7.11 7.73 -3.05
C PRO A 33 -7.07 7.78 -1.52
N ILE A 34 -7.83 8.71 -0.94
CA ILE A 34 -8.01 8.79 0.52
C ILE A 34 -9.18 7.90 0.94
N VAL A 35 -8.87 6.75 1.55
CA VAL A 35 -9.88 5.77 1.98
C VAL A 35 -10.40 6.11 3.37
N LEU A 36 -11.42 6.98 3.44
CA LEU A 36 -12.01 7.48 4.68
C LEU A 36 -13.10 6.58 5.30
N SER A 37 -13.43 5.47 4.66
CA SER A 37 -14.45 4.56 5.18
C SER A 37 -14.05 4.03 6.57
N SER A 38 -15.03 3.91 7.46
CA SER A 38 -14.82 3.29 8.78
C SER A 38 -14.78 1.77 8.68
N ASN A 39 -15.59 1.18 7.80
CA ASN A 39 -15.76 -0.25 7.62
C ASN A 39 -15.60 -0.69 6.16
N PHE A 40 -15.40 -1.98 5.95
CA PHE A 40 -15.23 -2.61 4.65
C PHE A 40 -16.06 -3.89 4.57
N SER A 41 -16.66 -4.15 3.40
CA SER A 41 -17.49 -5.34 3.19
C SER A 41 -16.68 -6.63 3.24
N PHE A 42 -17.28 -7.69 3.75
CA PHE A 42 -16.75 -9.05 3.58
C PHE A 42 -17.01 -9.54 2.16
N ASP A 43 -16.23 -10.53 1.72
CA ASP A 43 -16.42 -11.17 0.42
C ASP A 43 -17.36 -12.38 0.51
N GLY A 44 -18.61 -12.11 0.88
CA GLY A 44 -19.57 -13.14 1.27
C GLY A 44 -19.41 -13.58 2.74
N PHE A 45 -20.24 -14.53 3.15
CA PHE A 45 -20.34 -14.95 4.55
C PHE A 45 -19.05 -15.62 5.03
N GLY A 46 -18.47 -15.11 6.13
CA GLY A 46 -17.26 -15.67 6.75
C GLY A 46 -15.93 -15.29 6.08
N ASN A 47 -15.95 -14.59 4.94
CA ASN A 47 -14.74 -14.30 4.16
C ASN A 47 -14.28 -12.85 4.38
N LYS A 48 -13.36 -12.65 5.32
CA LYS A 48 -12.78 -11.33 5.60
C LYS A 48 -11.90 -10.88 4.43
N ARG A 49 -12.05 -9.64 3.98
CA ARG A 49 -11.09 -9.00 3.05
C ARG A 49 -9.81 -8.58 3.79
N GLN A 50 -8.86 -8.00 3.06
CA GLN A 50 -7.63 -7.45 3.66
C GLN A 50 -7.94 -6.44 4.78
N TYR A 51 -8.96 -5.61 4.56
CA TYR A 51 -9.46 -4.64 5.52
C TYR A 51 -10.92 -4.94 5.85
N ASP A 52 -11.29 -4.81 7.12
CA ASP A 52 -12.65 -4.95 7.65
C ASP A 52 -13.06 -3.71 8.45
N TYR A 53 -12.14 -3.12 9.23
CA TYR A 53 -12.39 -1.94 10.04
C TYR A 53 -11.14 -1.04 10.19
N THR A 54 -11.28 0.25 9.91
CA THR A 54 -10.18 1.24 9.83
C THR A 54 -9.39 1.41 11.14
N ARG A 55 -10.00 1.14 12.29
CA ARG A 55 -9.24 1.15 13.56
C ARG A 55 -8.15 0.08 13.55
N SER A 56 -8.44 -1.11 13.03
CA SER A 56 -7.51 -2.24 12.97
C SER A 56 -6.51 -2.11 11.82
N GLY A 57 -6.96 -1.70 10.64
CA GLY A 57 -6.12 -1.53 9.45
C GLY A 57 -6.80 -0.67 8.40
N ASN A 58 -6.04 0.16 7.68
CA ASN A 58 -6.57 1.02 6.62
C ASN A 58 -5.51 1.21 5.52
N PRO A 59 -5.86 1.03 4.23
CA PRO A 59 -4.89 1.06 3.14
C PRO A 59 -4.14 2.39 3.02
N THR A 60 -4.81 3.52 3.30
CA THR A 60 -4.17 4.84 3.23
C THR A 60 -3.13 5.00 4.36
N ARG A 61 -3.45 4.51 5.55
CA ARG A 61 -2.55 4.56 6.70
C ARG A 61 -1.37 3.59 6.56
N ASP A 62 -1.64 2.40 6.03
CA ASP A 62 -0.62 1.38 5.85
C ASP A 62 0.42 1.81 4.82
N LEU A 63 0.03 2.50 3.74
CA LEU A 63 0.97 3.10 2.78
C LEU A 63 1.99 4.03 3.46
N LEU A 64 1.55 4.85 4.42
CA LEU A 64 2.45 5.68 5.21
C LEU A 64 3.36 4.83 6.11
N GLY A 65 2.80 3.81 6.77
CA GLY A 65 3.56 2.90 7.63
C GLY A 65 4.64 2.13 6.86
N GLU A 66 4.30 1.60 5.69
CA GLU A 66 5.22 0.91 4.77
C GLU A 66 6.34 1.84 4.31
N ALA A 67 6.00 3.06 3.86
CA ALA A 67 6.99 4.04 3.41
C ALA A 67 7.97 4.43 4.52
N LEU A 68 7.49 4.57 5.77
CA LEU A 68 8.37 4.86 6.91
C LEU A 68 9.21 3.65 7.34
N ALA A 69 8.73 2.43 7.12
CA ALA A 69 9.49 1.22 7.42
C ALA A 69 10.58 0.92 6.38
N GLU A 70 10.40 1.40 5.14
CA GLU A 70 11.37 1.27 4.06
C GLU A 70 12.56 2.25 4.18
N LEU A 71 12.37 3.38 4.89
CA LEU A 71 13.37 4.45 5.08
C LEU A 71 14.36 4.17 6.23
#